data_AF-A0A228INT0-F1
#
_entry.id   AF-A0A228INT0-F1
#
_cell.length_a   1.000
_cell.length_b   1.000
_cell.length_c   1.000
_cell.angle_alpha   90.00
_cell.angle_beta   90.00
_cell.angle_gamma   90.00
#
_symmetry.space_group_name_H-M   'P 1'
#
loop_
_entity.id
_entity.type
_entity.pdbx_description
1 polymer ?
#
loop_
_entity_poly.entity_id
_entity_poly.type
_entity_poly.pdbx_seq_one_letter_code
_entity_poly.pdbx_strand_id
1 'polypeptide(L)'
;MPAWFPDAAHELTLGYPGLLAKALTSLALYLLELKVSIPTFTSELFKRYGASALELDLPHINAIRLIRARGRFKPSTLMRHGDWLSFTELAPTHLHPELI
;
A
#
# COMPACT_ATOMS: atom_id res chain seq x y z
N MET A 1 19.94 3.57 6.60
CA MET A 1 18.76 3.66 5.71
C MET A 1 18.55 5.12 5.34
N PRO A 2 18.24 5.46 4.08
CA PRO A 2 18.00 6.85 3.68
C PRO A 2 16.80 7.45 4.42
N ALA A 3 16.89 8.72 4.82
CA ALA A 3 15.84 9.39 5.61
C ALA A 3 14.49 9.48 4.87
N TRP A 4 14.49 9.53 3.53
CA TRP A 4 13.28 9.58 2.72
C TRP A 4 12.53 8.24 2.64
N PHE A 5 13.20 7.12 2.94
CA PHE A 5 12.68 5.79 2.64
C PHE A 5 11.44 5.39 3.46
N PRO A 6 11.40 5.61 4.80
CA PRO A 6 10.23 5.23 5.59
C PRO A 6 8.94 5.88 5.09
N ASP A 7 8.98 7.19 4.80
CA ASP A 7 7.82 7.93 4.31
C ASP A 7 7.38 7.44 2.93
N ALA A 8 8.34 7.25 2.01
CA ALA A 8 8.04 6.73 0.67
C ALA A 8 7.49 5.29 0.71
N ALA A 9 8.04 4.44 1.58
CA ALA A 9 7.57 3.07 1.76
C ALA A 9 6.15 3.04 2.31
N HIS A 10 5.84 3.89 3.30
CA HIS A 10 4.50 4.02 3.83
C HIS A 10 3.52 4.58 2.79
N GLU A 11 3.90 5.60 2.03
CA GLU A 11 3.06 6.17 0.96
C GLU A 11 2.71 5.16 -0.13
N LEU A 12 3.69 4.34 -0.52
CA LEU A 12 3.54 3.32 -1.56
C LEU A 12 2.69 2.13 -1.10
N THR A 13 2.87 1.70 0.15
CA THR A 13 2.35 0.41 0.65
C THR A 13 1.29 0.54 1.72
N LEU A 14 0.95 1.76 2.15
CA LEU A 14 0.07 2.04 3.30
C LEU A 14 0.50 1.37 4.61
N GLY A 15 1.77 1.02 4.72
CA GLY A 15 2.36 0.33 5.87
C GLY A 15 2.27 -1.20 5.83
N TYR A 16 1.74 -1.81 4.74
CA TYR A 16 1.65 -3.26 4.65
C TYR A 16 3.02 -3.90 4.30
N PRO A 17 3.61 -4.72 5.21
CA PRO A 17 4.96 -5.24 5.02
C PRO A 17 5.08 -6.21 3.83
N GLY A 18 4.01 -6.96 3.51
CA GLY A 18 4.00 -7.86 2.36
C GLY A 18 4.10 -7.12 1.02
N LEU A 19 3.43 -5.97 0.89
CA LEU A 19 3.54 -5.12 -0.29
C LEU A 19 4.93 -4.48 -0.40
N LEU A 20 5.50 -4.07 0.73
CA LEU A 20 6.87 -3.54 0.76
C LEU A 20 7.88 -4.60 0.32
N ALA A 21 7.74 -5.83 0.83
CA ALA A 21 8.60 -6.95 0.43
C ALA A 21 8.48 -7.23 -1.08
N LYS A 22 7.26 -7.23 -1.63
CA LYS A 22 7.02 -7.40 -3.08
C LYS A 22 7.70 -6.29 -3.90
N ALA A 23 7.51 -5.03 -3.51
CA ALA A 23 8.10 -3.89 -4.20
C ALA A 23 9.64 -3.93 -4.18
N LEU A 24 10.23 -4.24 -3.03
CA LEU A 24 11.69 -4.35 -2.88
C LEU A 24 12.27 -5.54 -3.64
N THR A 25 11.58 -6.69 -3.63
CA THR A 25 12.03 -7.88 -4.35
C THR A 25 12.00 -7.64 -5.86
N SER A 26 10.93 -7.05 -6.38
CA SER A 26 10.82 -6.69 -7.79
C SER A 26 11.90 -5.68 -8.20
N LEU A 27 12.12 -4.66 -7.36
CA LEU A 27 13.18 -3.69 -7.58
C LEU A 27 14.57 -4.34 -7.58
N ALA A 28 14.85 -5.25 -6.65
CA ALA A 28 16.12 -5.99 -6.63
C ALA A 28 16.32 -6.83 -7.91
N LEU A 29 15.27 -7.53 -8.36
CA LEU A 29 15.31 -8.30 -9.62
C LEU A 29 15.58 -7.41 -10.83
N TYR A 30 14.90 -6.27 -10.91
CA TYR A 30 15.08 -5.30 -11.99
C TYR A 30 16.51 -4.74 -12.04
N LEU A 31 17.09 -4.44 -10.89
CA LEU A 31 18.48 -3.97 -10.78
C LEU A 31 19.49 -5.05 -11.21
N LEU A 32 19.24 -6.30 -10.85
CA LEU A 32 20.05 -7.44 -11.27
C LEU A 32 19.97 -7.66 -12.80
N GLU A 33 18.77 -7.61 -13.35
CA GLU A 33 18.51 -7.87 -14.78
C GLU A 33 19.18 -6.83 -15.69
N LEU A 34 19.06 -5.55 -15.36
CA LEU A 34 19.67 -4.51 -16.19
C LEU A 34 21.21 -4.44 -16.05
N LYS A 35 21.83 -5.27 -15.19
CA LYS A 35 23.26 -5.19 -14.83
C LYS A 35 23.70 -3.77 -14.45
N VAL A 36 22.77 -2.92 -14.01
CA VAL A 36 23.09 -1.54 -13.70
C VAL A 36 23.73 -1.58 -12.32
N SER A 37 25.03 -1.31 -12.29
CA SER A 37 25.70 -0.91 -11.06
C SER A 37 25.19 0.47 -10.68
N ILE A 38 23.99 0.55 -10.11
CA ILE A 38 23.45 1.83 -9.65
C ILE A 38 24.25 2.21 -8.40
N PRO A 39 25.00 3.32 -8.43
CA PRO A 39 25.82 3.71 -7.29
C PRO A 39 24.98 4.09 -6.07
N THR A 40 23.71 4.45 -6.27
CA THR A 40 22.86 4.98 -5.21
C THR A 40 21.39 4.59 -5.39
N PHE A 41 20.83 3.94 -4.37
CA PHE A 41 19.38 3.75 -4.24
C PHE A 41 18.71 5.10 -3.95
N THR A 42 17.90 5.62 -4.89
CA THR A 42 17.22 6.92 -4.78
C THR A 42 15.71 6.78 -4.59
N SER A 43 15.09 7.85 -4.12
CA SER A 43 13.64 7.96 -3.92
C SER A 43 12.86 7.78 -5.23
N GLU A 44 13.33 8.41 -6.31
CA GLU A 44 12.70 8.36 -7.63
C GLU A 44 12.68 6.94 -8.17
N LEU A 45 13.79 6.21 -8.00
CA LEU A 45 13.92 4.83 -8.44
C LEU A 45 12.95 3.94 -7.66
N PHE A 46 12.95 4.07 -6.33
CA PHE A 46 12.02 3.34 -5.48
C PHE A 46 10.56 3.61 -5.84
N LYS A 47 10.17 4.88 -6.01
CA LYS A 47 8.79 5.24 -6.36
C LYS A 47 8.39 4.69 -7.72
N ARG A 48 9.26 4.79 -8.73
CA ARG A 48 8.97 4.33 -10.09
C ARG A 48 8.81 2.81 -10.17
N TYR A 49 9.80 2.06 -9.70
CA TYR A 49 9.79 0.60 -9.82
C TYR A 49 8.92 -0.06 -8.75
N GLY A 50 8.84 0.53 -7.56
CA GLY A 50 7.90 0.11 -6.53
C GLY A 50 6.45 0.25 -6.98
N ALA A 51 6.07 1.37 -7.62
CA ALA A 51 4.73 1.54 -8.17
C ALA A 51 4.43 0.53 -9.29
N SER A 52 5.39 0.29 -10.20
CA SER A 52 5.23 -0.71 -11.26
C SER A 52 5.08 -2.14 -10.69
N ALA A 53 5.83 -2.48 -9.65
CA ALA A 53 5.74 -3.78 -8.98
C ALA A 53 4.38 -4.03 -8.30
N LEU A 54 3.69 -2.95 -7.92
CA LEU A 54 2.40 -2.99 -7.24
C LEU A 54 1.23 -2.61 -8.15
N GLU A 55 1.42 -2.58 -9.47
CA GLU A 55 0.38 -2.14 -10.41
C GLU A 55 -0.94 -2.89 -10.24
N LEU A 56 -0.87 -4.21 -10.02
CA LEU A 56 -2.06 -5.05 -9.77
C LEU A 56 -2.68 -4.82 -8.37
N ASP A 57 -1.89 -4.34 -7.41
CA ASP A 57 -2.34 -4.07 -6.04
C ASP A 57 -2.89 -2.64 -5.88
N LEU A 58 -2.52 -1.71 -6.78
CA LEU A 58 -2.91 -0.29 -6.73
C LEU A 58 -4.42 -0.07 -6.55
N PRO A 59 -5.34 -0.77 -7.25
CA PRO A 59 -6.77 -0.59 -7.04
C PRO A 59 -7.19 -0.89 -5.58
N HIS A 60 -6.57 -1.88 -4.96
CA HIS A 60 -6.85 -2.29 -3.58
C HIS A 60 -6.25 -1.30 -2.58
N ILE A 61 -5.00 -0.88 -2.81
CA ILE A 61 -4.34 0.16 -2.03
C ILE A 61 -5.17 1.46 -2.06
N ASN A 62 -5.69 1.85 -3.22
CA ASN A 62 -6.52 3.04 -3.37
C ASN A 62 -7.87 2.91 -2.66
N ALA A 63 -8.50 1.72 -2.68
CA ALA A 63 -9.73 1.47 -1.95
C ALA A 63 -9.53 1.63 -0.43
N ILE A 64 -8.45 1.05 0.12
CA ILE A 64 -8.10 1.21 1.54
C ILE A 64 -7.85 2.67 1.89
N ARG A 65 -7.11 3.39 1.04
CA ARG A 65 -6.82 4.82 1.23
C ARG A 65 -8.11 5.64 1.32
N LEU A 66 -9.09 5.33 0.47
CA LEU A 66 -10.40 5.97 0.47
C LEU A 66 -11.21 5.65 1.72
N ILE A 67 -11.17 4.39 2.20
CA ILE A 67 -11.84 3.98 3.45
C ILE A 67 -11.23 4.74 4.64
N ARG A 68 -9.90 4.78 4.74
CA ARG A 68 -9.16 5.52 5.79
C ARG A 68 -9.46 7.03 5.78
N ALA A 69 -9.64 7.60 4.60
CA ALA A 69 -10.03 9.00 4.42
C ALA A 69 -11.52 9.28 4.74
N ARG A 70 -12.27 8.29 5.26
CA ARG A 70 -13.72 8.36 5.52
C ARG A 70 -14.52 8.72 4.26
N GLY A 71 -14.08 8.26 3.09
CA GLY A 71 -14.83 8.40 1.84
C GLY A 71 -16.11 7.57 1.86
N ARG A 72 -16.98 7.75 0.85
CA ARG A 72 -18.16 6.88 0.68
C ARG A 72 -17.72 5.52 0.12
N PHE A 73 -18.06 4.44 0.82
CA PHE A 73 -17.77 3.07 0.39
C PHE A 73 -19.03 2.22 0.34
N LYS A 74 -19.03 1.19 -0.51
CA LYS A 74 -20.11 0.21 -0.58
C LYS A 74 -19.83 -0.91 0.44
N PRO A 75 -20.88 -1.57 1.00
CA PRO A 75 -20.68 -2.73 1.88
C PRO A 75 -19.83 -3.84 1.25
N SER A 76 -19.97 -4.07 -0.06
CA SER A 76 -19.14 -5.04 -0.80
C SER A 76 -17.65 -4.68 -0.84
N THR A 77 -17.32 -3.39 -0.81
CA THR A 77 -15.93 -2.90 -0.73
C THR A 77 -15.32 -3.24 0.63
N LEU A 78 -16.08 -3.06 1.72
CA LEU A 78 -15.64 -3.42 3.06
C LEU A 78 -15.45 -4.92 3.21
N MET A 79 -16.40 -5.74 2.73
CA MET A 79 -16.25 -7.20 2.78
C MET A 79 -15.00 -7.69 2.04
N ARG A 80 -14.70 -7.10 0.88
CA ARG A 80 -13.54 -7.48 0.07
C ARG A 80 -12.20 -7.05 0.67
N HIS A 81 -12.19 -5.98 1.46
CA HIS A 81 -10.99 -5.34 1.97
C HIS A 81 -10.85 -5.37 3.50
N GLY A 82 -11.74 -6.11 4.18
CA GLY A 82 -11.78 -6.20 5.63
C GLY A 82 -10.48 -6.71 6.23
N ASP A 83 -9.85 -7.71 5.61
CA ASP A 83 -8.59 -8.31 6.10
C ASP A 83 -7.40 -7.35 6.13
N TRP A 84 -7.50 -6.24 5.39
CA TRP A 84 -6.47 -5.22 5.35
C TRP A 84 -6.74 -4.14 6.41
N LEU A 85 -7.96 -4.01 6.91
CA LEU A 85 -8.36 -2.98 7.85
C LEU A 85 -8.24 -3.49 9.29
N SER A 86 -7.77 -2.63 10.18
CA SER A 86 -7.80 -2.88 11.61
C SER A 86 -9.23 -2.78 12.16
N PHE A 87 -9.50 -3.41 13.31
CA PHE A 87 -10.80 -3.33 13.97
C PHE A 87 -11.26 -1.90 14.25
N THR A 88 -10.33 -0.98 14.55
CA THR A 88 -10.64 0.45 14.75
C THR A 88 -11.07 1.15 13.46
N GLU A 89 -10.52 0.74 12.31
CA GLU A 89 -10.91 1.25 10.99
C GLU A 89 -12.27 0.67 10.54
N LEU A 90 -12.60 -0.54 11.00
CA LEU A 90 -13.90 -1.19 10.74
C LEU A 90 -14.99 -0.76 11.73
N ALA A 91 -14.65 -0.32 12.93
CA ALA A 91 -15.58 0.14 13.97
C ALA A 91 -16.70 1.09 13.47
N PRO A 92 -16.42 2.15 12.69
CA PRO A 92 -17.46 3.07 12.19
C PRO A 92 -18.37 2.46 11.11
N THR A 93 -18.06 1.25 10.63
CA THR A 93 -18.85 0.54 9.61
C THR A 93 -19.79 -0.50 10.20
N HIS A 94 -19.59 -0.86 11.47
CA HIS A 94 -20.56 -1.65 12.19
C HIS A 94 -21.81 -0.81 12.41
N LEU A 95 -22.95 -1.33 11.97
CA LEU A 95 -24.27 -0.82 12.35
C LEU A 95 -24.28 -0.74 13.88
N HIS A 96 -24.21 0.48 14.42
CA HIS A 96 -24.68 0.67 15.78
C HIS A 96 -26.12 0.16 15.80
N PRO A 97 -26.50 -0.70 16.77
CA PRO A 97 -27.91 -1.04 16.92
C PRO A 97 -28.64 0.29 17.07
N GLU A 98 -29.55 0.59 16.14
CA GLU A 98 -30.46 1.70 16.31
C GLU A 98 -31.21 1.44 17.61
N LEU A 99 -30.90 2.22 18.64
CA LEU A 99 -31.71 2.27 19.85
C LEU A 99 -33.03 2.90 19.42
N ILE A 100 -33.97 2.04 19.01
CA ILE A 100 -35.40 2.35 18.90
C ILE A 100 -35.94 2.58 20.32
#